data_AF-A0A662WHW7-F1
#
_entry.id   AF-A0A662WHW7-F1
#
_cell.length_a   1.000
_cell.length_b   1.000
_cell.length_c   1.000
_cell.angle_alpha   90.00
_cell.angle_beta   90.00
_cell.angle_gamma   90.00
#
_symmetry.space_group_name_H-M   'P 1'
#
loop_
_entity.id
_entity.type
_entity.pdbx_description
1 polymer ?
#
loop_
_entity_poly.entity_id
_entity_poly.type
_entity_poly.pdbx_seq_one_letter_code
_entity_poly.pdbx_strand_id
1 'polypeptide(L)'
;MLKKWLVAICCAAVGLVACTAADDYDSQADAIVDNFTAEEVLGQLAQIAIFAVLNQDYSLNEDLVRYYAKLHVGSFLTTPFTNGPNGDVYGWTVPEWRAIITRIQEIVMEENNGIPMVYGIDSVHGAGFVLNTTLFPHQINGAASFNPDLVYEMGRITGQDTQAAGIPWVFGPILEIASNPLWPRTYETFGEDPYLVSVMGDAVIRGLQSNNQTAACMKHFVGYSKTPTGHDQDGVQISDFDLLNYFVPPFKAAMAAGAMSTMENYISINGVPVIGNHKILQQLLREDLAYEGLAVSDFGEIGSMNIFHRVARDSDEAIRFSYTRTGIDMSMGYDASYLNGTKLLLDESPEYLARMKESAKRIIKMKLKLGLFDNPVPGLDDVAKVGNADDVATSLEMARESIVLLQNNDKVLPISPSSSVFLTGHSAHDVGNQCGGWSVSWPGYGGNDLLPNGISVKTGMEAIAGSNVAYFNGLYVNGSYSEANMTTAKEMASQAEYTIAVIGE
;
A
#
# COMPACT_ATOMS: atom_id res chain seq x y z
N MET A 1 -4.46 -43.96 48.98
CA MET A 1 -3.27 -43.59 49.77
C MET A 1 -2.07 -43.55 48.83
N LEU A 2 -1.43 -42.37 48.68
CA LEU A 2 -0.08 -42.10 48.13
C LEU A 2 0.20 -42.54 46.68
N LYS A 3 0.88 -41.80 45.79
CA LYS A 3 1.55 -40.49 45.78
C LYS A 3 1.78 -40.10 44.30
N LYS A 4 1.82 -38.80 44.04
CA LYS A 4 2.18 -38.11 42.77
C LYS A 4 3.67 -38.32 42.38
N TRP A 5 4.00 -38.02 41.11
CA TRP A 5 5.17 -37.27 40.55
C TRP A 5 5.89 -37.89 39.33
N LEU A 6 6.41 -37.00 38.47
CA LEU A 6 7.11 -37.10 37.14
C LEU A 6 6.15 -36.88 35.96
N VAL A 7 5.93 -35.69 35.38
CA VAL A 7 6.78 -34.54 34.93
C VAL A 7 7.75 -34.87 33.80
N ALA A 8 7.35 -34.39 32.61
CA ALA A 8 8.09 -33.87 31.46
C ALA A 8 9.20 -34.73 30.82
N ILE A 9 8.94 -35.19 29.60
CA ILE A 9 9.96 -35.56 28.62
C ILE A 9 9.93 -34.53 27.49
N CYS A 10 11.08 -33.87 27.35
CA CYS A 10 11.61 -33.01 26.32
C CYS A 10 10.91 -32.97 24.95
N CYS A 11 10.28 -31.83 24.63
CA CYS A 11 10.26 -31.27 23.27
C CYS A 11 11.22 -30.07 23.25
N ALA A 12 12.49 -30.32 22.95
CA ALA A 12 13.49 -29.27 22.75
C ALA A 12 14.38 -29.68 21.57
N ALA A 13 13.87 -29.50 20.35
CA ALA A 13 14.68 -29.55 19.12
C ALA A 13 13.91 -28.97 17.90
N VAL A 14 13.30 -27.79 18.03
CA VAL A 14 12.95 -26.94 16.87
C VAL A 14 13.02 -25.49 17.34
N GLY A 15 14.19 -24.85 17.19
CA GLY A 15 14.34 -23.46 17.65
C GLY A 15 15.73 -22.85 17.45
N LEU A 16 16.53 -23.37 16.51
CA LEU A 16 17.93 -22.95 16.35
C LEU A 16 18.33 -22.57 14.92
N VAL A 17 17.38 -22.49 13.97
CA VAL A 17 17.69 -22.12 12.58
C VAL A 17 17.24 -20.68 12.23
N ALA A 18 16.35 -20.07 13.01
CA ALA A 18 15.88 -18.72 12.72
C ALA A 18 16.80 -17.58 13.24
N CYS A 19 17.57 -17.81 14.31
CA CYS A 19 18.44 -16.77 14.88
C CYS A 19 19.75 -16.54 14.11
N THR A 20 20.24 -17.51 13.33
CA THR A 20 21.56 -17.36 12.67
C THR A 20 21.52 -16.51 11.40
N ALA A 21 20.35 -16.35 10.76
CA ALA A 21 20.21 -15.55 9.53
C ALA A 21 19.89 -14.07 9.81
N ALA A 22 19.24 -13.75 10.94
CA ALA A 22 18.97 -12.37 11.32
C ALA A 22 20.25 -11.61 11.70
N ASP A 23 21.13 -12.25 12.48
CA ASP A 23 22.45 -11.73 12.87
C ASP A 23 23.39 -11.54 11.66
N ASP A 24 23.13 -12.23 10.55
CA ASP A 24 23.95 -12.17 9.33
C ASP A 24 23.69 -10.87 8.54
N TYR A 25 22.42 -10.49 8.32
CA TYR A 25 22.11 -9.31 7.51
C TYR A 25 22.51 -7.98 8.13
N ASP A 26 22.47 -7.84 9.45
CA ASP A 26 22.94 -6.63 10.12
C ASP A 26 24.44 -6.43 9.90
N SER A 27 25.23 -7.49 10.11
CA SER A 27 26.68 -7.44 9.91
C SER A 27 27.08 -7.23 8.44
N GLN A 28 26.33 -7.79 7.49
CA GLN A 28 26.51 -7.52 6.06
C GLN A 28 26.17 -6.07 5.69
N ALA A 29 25.06 -5.54 6.21
CA ALA A 29 24.67 -4.15 5.96
C ALA A 29 25.70 -3.17 6.55
N ASP A 30 26.21 -3.45 7.76
CA ASP A 30 27.31 -2.70 8.37
C ASP A 30 28.55 -2.72 7.47
N ALA A 31 28.99 -3.90 7.03
CA ALA A 31 30.17 -4.04 6.18
C ALA A 31 30.05 -3.30 4.84
N ILE A 32 28.85 -3.24 4.24
CA ILE A 32 28.59 -2.48 3.02
C ILE A 32 28.63 -0.97 3.31
N VAL A 33 27.87 -0.50 4.30
CA VAL A 33 27.71 0.94 4.59
C VAL A 33 28.97 1.57 5.21
N ASP A 34 29.77 0.80 5.93
CA ASP A 34 31.04 1.28 6.48
C ASP A 34 32.03 1.69 5.38
N ASN A 35 31.93 1.05 4.21
CA ASN A 35 32.72 1.37 3.02
C ASN A 35 32.13 2.49 2.16
N PHE A 36 30.91 2.96 2.43
CA PHE A 36 30.31 4.07 1.69
C PHE A 36 31.02 5.40 2.00
N THR A 37 31.22 6.16 0.93
CA THR A 37 31.44 7.60 0.98
C THR A 37 30.20 8.33 1.53
N ALA A 38 30.36 9.59 1.91
CA ALA A 38 29.21 10.39 2.34
C ALA A 38 28.15 10.52 1.24
N GLU A 39 28.57 10.67 -0.02
CA GLU A 39 27.64 10.81 -1.16
C GLU A 39 26.85 9.51 -1.41
N GLU A 40 27.48 8.34 -1.29
CA GLU A 40 26.81 7.04 -1.35
C GLU A 40 25.80 6.88 -0.20
N VAL A 41 26.16 7.27 1.03
CA VAL A 41 25.23 7.27 2.17
C VAL A 41 24.01 8.13 1.84
N LEU A 42 24.22 9.38 1.41
CA LEU A 42 23.13 10.32 1.12
C LEU A 42 22.21 9.80 0.01
N GLY A 43 22.78 9.28 -1.08
CA GLY A 43 22.01 8.73 -2.19
C GLY A 43 21.07 7.62 -1.76
N GLN A 44 21.51 6.73 -0.86
CA GLN A 44 20.65 5.66 -0.36
C GLN A 44 19.42 6.16 0.39
N LEU A 45 19.46 7.35 0.98
CA LEU A 45 18.35 7.95 1.73
C LEU A 45 17.30 8.60 0.83
N ALA A 46 17.55 8.69 -0.48
CA ALA A 46 16.62 9.29 -1.43
C ALA A 46 15.79 8.23 -2.16
N GLN A 47 14.48 8.49 -2.25
CA GLN A 47 13.56 7.77 -3.10
C GLN A 47 12.92 8.71 -4.11
N ILE A 48 13.07 8.39 -5.39
CA ILE A 48 12.68 9.26 -6.51
C ILE A 48 11.50 8.66 -7.27
N ALA A 49 10.47 9.46 -7.48
CA ALA A 49 9.33 9.01 -8.27
C ALA A 49 9.69 8.75 -9.74
N ILE A 50 9.12 7.71 -10.34
CA ILE A 50 9.49 7.27 -11.69
C ILE A 50 9.31 8.33 -12.76
N PHE A 51 8.34 9.24 -12.62
CA PHE A 51 8.14 10.32 -13.60
C PHE A 51 9.36 11.23 -13.77
N ALA A 52 10.29 11.25 -12.81
CA ALA A 52 11.54 12.00 -12.90
C ALA A 52 12.54 11.38 -13.89
N VAL A 53 12.33 10.14 -14.32
CA VAL A 53 13.18 9.39 -15.26
C VAL A 53 12.44 8.96 -16.53
N LEU A 54 11.28 9.55 -16.81
CA LEU A 54 10.52 9.29 -18.04
C LEU A 54 10.53 10.49 -18.98
N ASN A 55 10.39 10.21 -20.26
CA ASN A 55 10.05 11.19 -21.28
C ASN A 55 8.56 11.55 -21.21
N GLN A 56 8.15 12.58 -21.95
CA GLN A 56 6.74 13.02 -22.01
C GLN A 56 5.79 11.94 -22.56
N ASP A 57 6.29 10.98 -23.33
CA ASP A 57 5.53 9.83 -23.86
C ASP A 57 5.56 8.61 -22.91
N TYR A 58 6.05 8.80 -21.68
CA TYR A 58 6.25 7.76 -20.66
C TYR A 58 7.26 6.66 -21.03
N SER A 59 8.03 6.82 -22.11
CA SER A 59 9.20 5.98 -22.35
C SER A 59 10.32 6.30 -21.35
N LEU A 60 11.15 5.30 -21.03
CA LEU A 60 12.28 5.49 -20.11
C LEU A 60 13.32 6.44 -20.71
N ASN A 61 13.73 7.44 -19.91
CA ASN A 61 14.84 8.30 -20.25
C ASN A 61 16.11 7.80 -19.54
N GLU A 62 16.93 7.02 -20.23
CA GLU A 62 18.13 6.41 -19.66
C GLU A 62 19.18 7.42 -19.18
N ASP A 63 19.25 8.61 -19.79
CA ASP A 63 20.17 9.67 -19.36
C ASP A 63 19.77 10.20 -17.98
N LEU A 64 18.47 10.37 -17.72
CA LEU A 64 17.95 10.72 -16.41
C LEU A 64 18.15 9.58 -15.39
N VAL A 65 17.97 8.33 -15.79
CA VAL A 65 18.29 7.19 -14.92
C VAL A 65 19.78 7.21 -14.52
N ARG A 66 20.69 7.38 -15.48
CA ARG A 66 22.14 7.49 -15.21
C ARG A 66 22.47 8.69 -14.33
N TYR A 67 21.78 9.81 -14.52
CA TYR A 67 21.95 10.98 -13.66
C TYR A 67 21.65 10.65 -12.20
N TYR A 68 20.49 10.05 -11.89
CA TYR A 68 20.15 9.67 -10.52
C TYR A 68 21.01 8.51 -9.98
N ALA A 69 21.42 7.58 -10.84
CA ALA A 69 22.30 6.48 -10.45
C ALA A 69 23.69 6.98 -10.00
N LYS A 70 24.24 7.99 -10.67
CA LYS A 70 25.49 8.68 -10.26
C LYS A 70 25.35 9.50 -8.98
N LEU A 71 24.13 9.80 -8.57
CA LEU A 71 23.81 10.37 -7.26
C LEU A 71 23.55 9.30 -6.21
N HIS A 72 23.80 8.02 -6.55
CA HIS A 72 23.65 6.87 -5.67
C HIS A 72 22.21 6.67 -5.13
N VAL A 73 21.19 7.16 -5.86
CA VAL A 73 19.78 7.07 -5.45
C VAL A 73 19.41 5.64 -5.07
N GLY A 74 18.91 5.47 -3.85
CA GLY A 74 18.66 4.16 -3.26
C GLY A 74 17.36 3.51 -3.69
N SER A 75 16.36 4.28 -4.12
CA SER A 75 15.04 3.76 -4.41
C SER A 75 14.30 4.58 -5.48
N PHE A 76 13.43 3.91 -6.22
CA PHE A 76 12.44 4.54 -7.09
C PHE A 76 11.03 4.12 -6.66
N LEU A 77 10.01 4.89 -7.05
CA LEU A 77 8.63 4.56 -6.70
C LEU A 77 7.57 4.92 -7.75
N THR A 78 6.35 4.48 -7.42
CA THR A 78 5.05 4.88 -7.97
C THR A 78 4.78 4.45 -9.41
N THR A 79 3.54 4.61 -9.85
CA THR A 79 3.14 4.42 -11.24
C THR A 79 3.23 5.75 -12.01
N PRO A 80 3.69 5.75 -13.29
CA PRO A 80 3.61 6.97 -14.10
C PRO A 80 2.17 7.39 -14.40
N PHE A 81 1.21 6.49 -14.20
CA PHE A 81 -0.22 6.70 -14.44
C PHE A 81 -0.97 7.23 -13.21
N THR A 82 -0.27 7.69 -12.17
CA THR A 82 -0.88 8.21 -10.93
C THR A 82 -1.90 9.31 -11.22
N ASN A 83 -1.56 10.20 -12.16
CA ASN A 83 -2.41 11.31 -12.60
C ASN A 83 -3.25 10.98 -13.85
N GLY A 84 -3.31 9.70 -14.22
CA GLY A 84 -4.11 9.16 -15.30
C GLY A 84 -3.34 8.80 -16.58
N PRO A 85 -4.07 8.47 -17.66
CA PRO A 85 -3.49 7.96 -18.90
C PRO A 85 -2.71 9.03 -19.67
N ASN A 86 -1.76 8.56 -20.49
CA ASN A 86 -1.05 9.35 -21.47
C ASN A 86 -1.45 8.89 -22.88
N GLY A 87 -2.35 9.65 -23.51
CA GLY A 87 -2.99 9.21 -24.75
C GLY A 87 -3.78 7.92 -24.51
N ASP A 88 -3.51 6.90 -25.33
CA ASP A 88 -4.17 5.60 -25.25
C ASP A 88 -3.50 4.63 -24.25
N VAL A 89 -2.41 5.03 -23.59
CA VAL A 89 -1.70 4.22 -22.60
C VAL A 89 -2.16 4.59 -21.19
N TYR A 90 -2.76 3.65 -20.48
CA TYR A 90 -3.40 3.85 -19.18
C TYR A 90 -2.83 2.97 -18.06
N GLY A 91 -1.82 2.17 -18.36
CA GLY A 91 -1.19 1.22 -17.45
C GLY A 91 -0.11 0.43 -18.16
N TRP A 92 0.68 -0.31 -17.38
CA TRP A 92 1.64 -1.28 -17.90
C TRP A 92 1.26 -2.68 -17.43
N THR A 93 1.42 -3.65 -18.33
CA THR A 93 1.33 -5.08 -18.02
C THR A 93 2.58 -5.55 -17.28
N VAL A 94 2.52 -6.76 -16.70
CA VAL A 94 3.68 -7.38 -16.03
C VAL A 94 4.94 -7.39 -16.89
N PRO A 95 4.94 -7.82 -18.18
CA PRO A 95 6.13 -7.76 -19.02
C PRO A 95 6.69 -6.35 -19.23
N GLU A 96 5.83 -5.34 -19.38
CA GLU A 96 6.25 -3.94 -19.59
C GLU A 96 6.88 -3.36 -18.32
N TRP A 97 6.25 -3.56 -17.17
CA TRP A 97 6.82 -3.21 -15.86
C TRP A 97 8.19 -3.85 -15.64
N ARG A 98 8.29 -5.17 -15.88
CA ARG A 98 9.56 -5.89 -15.75
C ARG A 98 10.63 -5.33 -16.66
N ALA A 99 10.30 -5.01 -17.91
CA ALA A 99 11.27 -4.46 -18.86
C ALA A 99 11.82 -3.11 -18.39
N ILE A 100 10.94 -2.21 -17.93
CA ILE A 100 11.33 -0.89 -17.41
C ILE A 100 12.17 -1.03 -16.14
N ILE A 101 11.74 -1.83 -15.17
CA ILE A 101 12.45 -2.02 -13.90
C ILE A 101 13.79 -2.68 -14.12
N THR A 102 13.86 -3.70 -14.98
CA THR A 102 15.13 -4.34 -15.36
C THR A 102 16.09 -3.31 -15.92
N ARG A 103 15.62 -2.46 -16.84
CA ARG A 103 16.49 -1.47 -17.46
C ARG A 103 16.98 -0.40 -16.47
N ILE A 104 16.10 0.10 -15.60
CA ILE A 104 16.49 1.02 -14.52
C ILE A 104 17.56 0.36 -13.64
N GLN A 105 17.34 -0.89 -13.27
CA GLN A 105 18.18 -1.59 -12.32
C GLN A 105 19.56 -1.95 -12.87
N GLU A 106 19.65 -2.34 -14.15
CA GLU A 106 20.92 -2.49 -14.86
C GLU A 106 21.75 -1.21 -14.81
N ILE A 107 21.13 -0.08 -15.15
CA ILE A 107 21.81 1.23 -15.16
C ILE A 107 22.23 1.64 -13.75
N VAL A 108 21.34 1.46 -12.76
CA VAL A 108 21.67 1.77 -11.36
C VAL A 108 22.87 0.95 -10.91
N MET A 109 22.85 -0.37 -11.10
CA MET A 109 23.98 -1.22 -10.66
C MET A 109 25.27 -0.92 -11.42
N GLU A 110 25.19 -0.57 -12.72
CA GLU A 110 26.34 -0.16 -13.53
C GLU A 110 27.03 1.11 -12.96
N GLU A 111 26.24 2.13 -12.61
CA GLU A 111 26.76 3.44 -12.19
C GLU A 111 26.95 3.55 -10.66
N ASN A 112 26.29 2.70 -9.87
CA ASN A 112 26.26 2.74 -8.41
C ASN A 112 27.04 1.59 -7.75
N ASN A 113 28.20 1.22 -8.31
CA ASN A 113 29.12 0.23 -7.74
C ASN A 113 28.47 -1.14 -7.44
N GLY A 114 27.47 -1.55 -8.23
CA GLY A 114 26.74 -2.80 -8.03
C GLY A 114 25.70 -2.77 -6.90
N ILE A 115 25.48 -1.63 -6.22
CA ILE A 115 24.44 -1.50 -5.19
C ILE A 115 23.06 -1.41 -5.87
N PRO A 116 22.13 -2.34 -5.60
CA PRO A 116 20.83 -2.35 -6.26
C PRO A 116 19.92 -1.22 -5.75
N MET A 117 19.02 -0.70 -6.59
CA MET A 117 17.87 0.08 -6.10
C MET A 117 16.81 -0.86 -5.48
N VAL A 118 15.88 -0.29 -4.72
CA VAL A 118 14.61 -0.95 -4.38
C VAL A 118 13.46 -0.15 -4.98
N TYR A 119 12.51 -0.82 -5.64
CA TYR A 119 11.35 -0.16 -6.24
C TYR A 119 10.11 -0.34 -5.36
N GLY A 120 9.42 0.75 -5.03
CA GLY A 120 8.20 0.75 -4.21
C GLY A 120 6.93 1.16 -4.98
N ILE A 121 5.80 0.51 -4.68
CA ILE A 121 4.51 0.85 -5.30
C ILE A 121 3.34 0.62 -4.34
N ASP A 122 2.28 1.41 -4.47
CA ASP A 122 1.01 1.11 -3.82
C ASP A 122 0.34 -0.11 -4.47
N SER A 123 0.20 -1.18 -3.69
CA SER A 123 -0.56 -2.39 -4.04
C SER A 123 -1.36 -2.78 -2.81
N VAL A 124 -2.48 -2.09 -2.59
CA VAL A 124 -3.21 -2.09 -1.30
C VAL A 124 -4.41 -3.05 -1.27
N HIS A 125 -4.82 -3.57 -2.42
CA HIS A 125 -5.91 -4.53 -2.59
C HIS A 125 -5.71 -5.41 -3.85
N GLY A 126 -4.50 -5.95 -4.01
CA GLY A 126 -3.99 -6.48 -5.26
C GLY A 126 -2.99 -5.52 -5.91
N ALA A 127 -2.38 -5.96 -7.01
CA ALA A 127 -1.42 -5.17 -7.78
C ALA A 127 -2.14 -4.12 -8.68
N GLY A 128 -2.83 -3.18 -8.04
CA GLY A 128 -3.78 -2.23 -8.65
C GLY A 128 -3.24 -1.36 -9.79
N PHE A 129 -1.92 -1.13 -9.82
CA PHE A 129 -1.24 -0.35 -10.87
C PHE A 129 -0.53 -1.20 -11.93
N VAL A 130 -0.78 -2.52 -11.91
CA VAL A 130 -0.28 -3.47 -12.90
C VAL A 130 -1.49 -4.05 -13.63
N LEU A 131 -1.52 -3.93 -14.96
CA LEU A 131 -2.64 -4.40 -15.76
C LEU A 131 -2.75 -5.94 -15.73
N ASN A 132 -4.00 -6.42 -15.83
CA ASN A 132 -4.37 -7.85 -15.89
C ASN A 132 -4.04 -8.67 -14.64
N THR A 133 -3.91 -8.02 -13.48
CA THR A 133 -3.71 -8.68 -12.18
C THR A 133 -5.02 -8.93 -11.46
N THR A 134 -4.98 -9.72 -10.38
CA THR A 134 -6.14 -9.95 -9.53
C THR A 134 -6.31 -8.79 -8.55
N LEU A 135 -7.46 -8.10 -8.63
CA LEU A 135 -7.88 -7.13 -7.61
C LEU A 135 -8.76 -7.80 -6.57
N PHE A 136 -8.60 -7.39 -5.32
CA PHE A 136 -9.40 -7.82 -4.18
C PHE A 136 -10.37 -6.71 -3.77
N PRO A 137 -11.45 -7.05 -3.05
CA PRO A 137 -12.16 -6.07 -2.23
C PRO A 137 -11.18 -5.29 -1.34
N HIS A 138 -11.48 -4.02 -1.05
CA HIS A 138 -10.62 -3.20 -0.19
C HIS A 138 -10.50 -3.76 1.25
N GLN A 139 -9.57 -3.24 2.04
CA GLN A 139 -9.26 -3.78 3.37
C GLN A 139 -10.48 -3.78 4.31
N ILE A 140 -11.39 -2.82 4.17
CA ILE A 140 -12.64 -2.79 4.97
C ILE A 140 -13.52 -4.02 4.70
N ASN A 141 -13.53 -4.52 3.46
CA ASN A 141 -14.19 -5.75 3.08
C ASN A 141 -13.44 -6.97 3.63
N GLY A 142 -12.10 -6.93 3.61
CA GLY A 142 -11.26 -7.93 4.29
C GLY A 142 -11.63 -8.09 5.76
N ALA A 143 -11.85 -6.98 6.47
CA ALA A 143 -12.34 -7.01 7.84
C ALA A 143 -13.77 -7.54 7.97
N ALA A 144 -14.67 -7.17 7.07
CA ALA A 144 -16.07 -7.62 7.08
C ALA A 144 -16.23 -9.15 6.94
N SER A 145 -15.24 -9.83 6.34
CA SER A 145 -15.22 -11.31 6.29
C SER A 145 -14.97 -11.95 7.66
N PHE A 146 -14.33 -11.24 8.60
CA PHE A 146 -13.77 -11.81 9.84
C PHE A 146 -12.86 -13.03 9.60
N ASN A 147 -12.27 -13.13 8.40
CA ASN A 147 -11.50 -14.29 7.97
C ASN A 147 -10.02 -13.91 7.71
N PRO A 148 -9.14 -14.05 8.72
CA PRO A 148 -7.73 -13.71 8.57
C PRO A 148 -7.00 -14.59 7.55
N ASP A 149 -7.46 -15.82 7.30
CA ASP A 149 -6.84 -16.70 6.31
C ASP A 149 -7.08 -16.17 4.88
N LEU A 150 -8.27 -15.64 4.60
CA LEU A 150 -8.52 -14.95 3.32
C LEU A 150 -7.73 -13.65 3.20
N VAL A 151 -7.53 -12.91 4.29
CA VAL A 151 -6.70 -11.69 4.29
C VAL A 151 -5.22 -12.02 4.09
N TYR A 152 -4.74 -13.14 4.62
CA TYR A 152 -3.42 -13.68 4.31
C TYR A 152 -3.28 -13.99 2.82
N GLU A 153 -4.25 -14.69 2.22
CA GLU A 153 -4.22 -15.01 0.79
C GLU A 153 -4.30 -13.75 -0.09
N MET A 154 -5.10 -12.75 0.29
CA MET A 154 -5.11 -11.44 -0.35
C MET A 154 -3.70 -10.83 -0.35
N GLY A 155 -3.00 -10.85 0.79
CA GLY A 155 -1.61 -10.39 0.89
C GLY A 155 -0.66 -11.21 0.02
N ARG A 156 -0.78 -12.54 0.04
CA ARG A 156 0.07 -13.45 -0.74
C ARG A 156 -0.07 -13.18 -2.24
N ILE A 157 -1.29 -13.09 -2.75
CA ILE A 157 -1.57 -12.87 -4.18
C ILE A 157 -1.16 -11.45 -4.58
N THR A 158 -1.41 -10.45 -3.72
CA THR A 158 -0.93 -9.08 -3.94
C THR A 158 0.59 -9.05 -4.09
N GLY A 159 1.32 -9.66 -3.16
CA GLY A 159 2.79 -9.71 -3.23
C GLY A 159 3.28 -10.49 -4.46
N GLN A 160 2.63 -11.60 -4.82
CA GLN A 160 2.94 -12.41 -6.00
C GLN A 160 2.81 -11.60 -7.29
N ASP A 161 1.68 -10.92 -7.49
CA ASP A 161 1.41 -10.17 -8.72
C ASP A 161 2.30 -8.91 -8.80
N THR A 162 2.56 -8.23 -7.68
CA THR A 162 3.45 -7.06 -7.63
C THR A 162 4.91 -7.46 -7.88
N GLN A 163 5.42 -8.53 -7.26
CA GLN A 163 6.77 -9.00 -7.54
C GLN A 163 6.91 -9.60 -8.94
N ALA A 164 5.85 -10.17 -9.52
CA ALA A 164 5.86 -10.62 -10.91
C ALA A 164 6.18 -9.44 -11.86
N ALA A 165 5.71 -8.24 -11.56
CA ALA A 165 6.06 -7.00 -12.25
C ALA A 165 7.52 -6.53 -12.00
N GLY A 166 8.28 -7.23 -11.16
CA GLY A 166 9.65 -6.87 -10.77
C GLY A 166 9.73 -5.93 -9.57
N ILE A 167 8.62 -5.69 -8.88
CA ILE A 167 8.54 -4.69 -7.79
C ILE A 167 8.58 -5.39 -6.43
N PRO A 168 9.65 -5.21 -5.63
CA PRO A 168 9.82 -5.92 -4.36
C PRO A 168 9.21 -5.22 -3.14
N TRP A 169 8.70 -3.99 -3.25
CA TRP A 169 8.28 -3.21 -2.08
C TRP A 169 6.85 -2.68 -2.23
N VAL A 170 5.96 -3.16 -1.37
CA VAL A 170 4.54 -2.82 -1.36
C VAL A 170 4.25 -1.78 -0.29
N PHE A 171 3.66 -0.65 -0.69
CA PHE A 171 3.19 0.39 0.22
C PHE A 171 1.82 0.05 0.81
N GLY A 172 1.78 -0.99 1.63
CA GLY A 172 0.60 -1.42 2.37
C GLY A 172 0.96 -2.52 3.38
N PRO A 173 0.05 -2.85 4.30
CA PRO A 173 -1.35 -2.39 4.43
C PRO A 173 -1.52 -1.03 5.14
N ILE A 174 -2.76 -0.52 5.15
CA ILE A 174 -3.14 0.67 5.92
C ILE A 174 -3.75 0.21 7.25
N LEU A 175 -3.11 0.53 8.36
CA LEU A 175 -3.44 0.01 9.71
C LEU A 175 -4.04 1.07 10.64
N GLU A 176 -4.51 2.15 10.05
CA GLU A 176 -5.24 3.20 10.73
C GLU A 176 -6.60 2.73 11.26
N ILE A 177 -7.14 3.41 12.28
CA ILE A 177 -8.45 3.10 12.88
C ILE A 177 -9.49 4.06 12.33
N ALA A 178 -10.41 3.58 11.50
CA ALA A 178 -11.47 4.39 10.88
C ALA A 178 -12.48 4.94 11.90
N SER A 179 -12.06 5.96 12.67
CA SER A 179 -12.86 6.56 13.74
C SER A 179 -13.84 7.62 13.25
N ASN A 180 -13.67 8.11 12.03
CA ASN A 180 -14.58 9.04 11.37
C ASN A 180 -14.90 8.55 9.95
N PRO A 181 -16.13 8.08 9.66
CA PRO A 181 -16.48 7.54 8.35
C PRO A 181 -16.52 8.58 7.23
N LEU A 182 -16.46 9.88 7.55
CA LEU A 182 -16.32 10.95 6.56
C LEU A 182 -14.90 11.03 5.99
N TRP A 183 -13.92 10.37 6.62
CA TRP A 183 -12.56 10.32 6.09
C TRP A 183 -12.54 9.56 4.76
N PRO A 184 -12.07 10.17 3.66
CA PRO A 184 -12.18 9.58 2.33
C PRO A 184 -11.36 8.30 2.16
N ARG A 185 -10.45 7.99 3.08
CA ARG A 185 -9.60 6.78 3.05
C ARG A 185 -10.10 5.68 4.01
N THR A 186 -11.32 5.79 4.53
CA THR A 186 -11.92 4.79 5.43
C THR A 186 -11.88 3.37 4.87
N TYR A 187 -12.18 3.23 3.57
CA TYR A 187 -12.20 1.94 2.87
C TYR A 187 -10.81 1.27 2.81
N GLU A 188 -9.73 2.05 2.93
CA GLU A 188 -8.36 1.54 2.90
C GLU A 188 -7.97 0.81 4.18
N THR A 189 -8.74 0.96 5.27
CA THR A 189 -8.44 0.37 6.58
C THR A 189 -9.25 -0.90 6.83
N PHE A 190 -8.87 -1.68 7.85
CA PHE A 190 -9.68 -2.80 8.36
C PHE A 190 -10.79 -2.38 9.35
N GLY A 191 -11.19 -1.10 9.35
CA GLY A 191 -12.33 -0.59 10.12
C GLY A 191 -11.96 0.10 11.44
N GLU A 192 -12.91 0.11 12.38
CA GLU A 192 -12.88 0.96 13.58
C GLU A 192 -12.38 0.26 14.86
N ASP A 193 -12.17 -1.06 14.83
CA ASP A 193 -11.77 -1.86 16.00
C ASP A 193 -10.25 -2.15 15.98
N PRO A 194 -9.46 -1.66 16.95
CA PRO A 194 -8.02 -1.91 17.01
C PRO A 194 -7.61 -3.38 17.05
N TYR A 195 -8.40 -4.25 17.68
CA TYR A 195 -8.13 -5.68 17.73
C TYR A 195 -8.35 -6.33 16.37
N LEU A 196 -9.47 -6.03 15.71
CA LEU A 196 -9.73 -6.56 14.36
C LEU A 196 -8.66 -6.10 13.38
N VAL A 197 -8.32 -4.80 13.38
CA VAL A 197 -7.27 -4.23 12.53
C VAL A 197 -5.91 -4.87 12.84
N SER A 198 -5.61 -5.18 14.10
CA SER A 198 -4.37 -5.89 14.47
C SER A 198 -4.32 -7.32 13.92
N VAL A 199 -5.43 -8.07 14.00
CA VAL A 199 -5.52 -9.45 13.49
C VAL A 199 -5.38 -9.47 11.96
N MET A 200 -6.10 -8.60 11.26
CA MET A 200 -6.04 -8.52 9.80
C MET A 200 -4.70 -7.96 9.32
N GLY A 201 -4.13 -6.99 10.04
CA GLY A 201 -2.81 -6.44 9.80
C GLY A 201 -1.69 -7.48 9.90
N ASP A 202 -1.69 -8.34 10.93
CA ASP A 202 -0.74 -9.47 11.03
C ASP A 202 -0.89 -10.41 9.81
N ALA A 203 -2.11 -10.79 9.47
CA ALA A 203 -2.39 -11.70 8.38
C ALA A 203 -1.89 -11.18 7.03
N VAL A 204 -2.23 -9.95 6.65
CA VAL A 204 -1.84 -9.38 5.36
C VAL A 204 -0.32 -9.12 5.28
N ILE A 205 0.34 -8.71 6.37
CA ILE A 205 1.81 -8.56 6.40
C ILE A 205 2.48 -9.91 6.14
N ARG A 206 2.04 -10.98 6.83
CA ARG A 206 2.57 -12.33 6.62
C ARG A 206 2.30 -12.81 5.19
N GLY A 207 1.11 -12.54 4.67
CA GLY A 207 0.75 -12.86 3.29
C GLY A 207 1.70 -12.20 2.29
N LEU A 208 1.82 -10.87 2.35
CA LEU A 208 2.70 -10.08 1.47
C LEU A 208 4.13 -10.63 1.48
N GLN A 209 4.70 -10.82 2.67
CA GLN A 209 6.10 -11.23 2.85
C GLN A 209 6.33 -12.75 2.78
N SER A 210 5.29 -13.56 2.55
CA SER A 210 5.44 -15.00 2.27
C SER A 210 6.02 -15.25 0.87
N ASN A 211 5.89 -14.25 0.00
CA ASN A 211 6.62 -14.14 -1.25
C ASN A 211 8.05 -13.71 -0.91
N ASN A 212 9.00 -14.65 -0.93
CA ASN A 212 10.39 -14.53 -0.42
C ASN A 212 11.17 -13.23 -0.76
N GLN A 213 10.70 -12.38 -1.68
CA GLN A 213 11.32 -11.12 -2.10
C GLN A 213 10.33 -9.93 -2.13
N THR A 214 9.31 -9.93 -1.27
CA THR A 214 8.38 -8.81 -1.09
C THR A 214 8.48 -8.21 0.31
N ALA A 215 8.67 -6.90 0.41
CA ALA A 215 8.63 -6.11 1.64
C ALA A 215 7.27 -5.44 1.78
N ALA A 216 6.65 -5.55 2.96
CA ALA A 216 5.44 -4.81 3.29
C ALA A 216 5.78 -3.51 4.03
N CYS A 217 4.94 -2.49 3.86
CA CYS A 217 5.06 -1.18 4.48
C CYS A 217 3.80 -0.84 5.27
N MET A 218 3.85 -1.01 6.60
CA MET A 218 2.71 -0.62 7.44
C MET A 218 2.54 0.91 7.42
N LYS A 219 1.33 1.39 7.13
CA LYS A 219 1.07 2.83 7.01
C LYS A 219 -0.28 3.25 7.57
N HIS A 220 -0.50 4.52 7.91
CA HIS A 220 0.46 5.62 7.92
C HIS A 220 0.76 5.98 9.37
N PHE A 221 1.92 5.58 9.88
CA PHE A 221 2.26 5.68 11.29
C PHE A 221 2.30 7.16 11.75
N VAL A 222 1.42 7.64 12.62
CA VAL A 222 0.22 6.98 13.20
C VAL A 222 -0.88 8.01 13.49
N GLY A 223 -2.14 7.59 13.55
CA GLY A 223 -3.26 8.41 14.02
C GLY A 223 -3.89 9.31 12.95
N TYR A 224 -3.50 9.11 11.70
CA TYR A 224 -3.96 9.86 10.52
C TYR A 224 -5.48 9.88 10.39
N SER A 225 -6.12 8.75 10.68
CA SER A 225 -7.56 8.54 10.55
C SER A 225 -8.43 9.22 11.62
N LYS A 226 -7.84 9.83 12.66
CA LYS A 226 -8.59 10.55 13.71
C LYS A 226 -8.99 11.96 13.25
N THR A 227 -9.45 12.09 12.01
CA THR A 227 -9.78 13.38 11.41
C THR A 227 -10.99 13.99 12.13
N PRO A 228 -10.84 15.17 12.78
CA PRO A 228 -11.93 15.79 13.52
C PRO A 228 -13.09 16.24 12.63
N THR A 229 -12.83 16.60 11.37
CA THR A 229 -13.87 17.06 10.43
C THR A 229 -14.22 16.05 9.35
N GLY A 230 -13.45 14.97 9.22
CA GLY A 230 -13.56 14.03 8.11
C GLY A 230 -12.68 14.40 6.91
N HIS A 231 -12.15 15.63 6.85
CA HIS A 231 -11.24 15.98 5.77
C HIS A 231 -9.90 15.27 5.92
N ASP A 232 -9.38 14.83 4.79
CA ASP A 232 -8.04 14.27 4.74
C ASP A 232 -6.99 15.31 5.14
N GLN A 233 -5.93 14.85 5.82
CA GLN A 233 -4.82 15.67 6.32
C GLN A 233 -5.20 16.73 7.37
N ASP A 234 -6.36 16.60 8.02
CA ASP A 234 -6.68 17.41 9.19
C ASP A 234 -5.66 17.21 10.32
N GLY A 235 -5.24 18.30 10.97
CA GLY A 235 -4.51 18.21 12.22
C GLY A 235 -5.37 17.56 13.32
N VAL A 236 -4.78 16.61 14.06
CA VAL A 236 -5.51 15.83 15.06
C VAL A 236 -5.10 16.22 16.48
N GLN A 237 -6.07 16.12 17.39
CA GLN A 237 -5.84 16.18 18.82
C GLN A 237 -6.11 14.81 19.41
N ILE A 238 -5.09 14.21 20.04
CA ILE A 238 -5.16 12.85 20.56
C ILE A 238 -4.41 12.76 21.88
N SER A 239 -5.02 12.12 22.87
CA SER A 239 -4.35 11.84 24.14
C SER A 239 -3.32 10.73 23.95
N ASP A 240 -2.28 10.69 24.79
CA ASP A 240 -1.33 9.58 24.79
C ASP A 240 -2.05 8.24 25.08
N PHE A 241 -3.10 8.26 25.91
CA PHE A 241 -3.92 7.08 26.16
C PHE A 241 -4.59 6.59 24.88
N ASP A 242 -5.26 7.46 24.14
CA ASP A 242 -5.94 7.10 22.89
C ASP A 242 -4.93 6.59 21.86
N LEU A 243 -3.83 7.32 21.68
CA LEU A 243 -2.79 6.99 20.72
C LEU A 243 -2.22 5.58 20.98
N LEU A 244 -1.80 5.32 22.22
CA LEU A 244 -1.14 4.07 22.59
C LEU A 244 -2.09 2.87 22.68
N ASN A 245 -3.37 3.07 22.99
CA ASN A 245 -4.33 1.98 23.20
C ASN A 245 -5.22 1.69 21.98
N TYR A 246 -5.39 2.63 21.05
CA TYR A 246 -6.24 2.43 19.87
C TYR A 246 -5.46 2.44 18.56
N PHE A 247 -4.55 3.40 18.36
CA PHE A 247 -3.92 3.59 17.04
C PHE A 247 -2.59 2.85 16.91
N VAL A 248 -1.82 2.68 17.99
CA VAL A 248 -0.54 1.95 17.98
C VAL A 248 -0.66 0.41 17.93
N PRO A 249 -1.68 -0.26 18.53
CA PRO A 249 -1.73 -1.73 18.56
C PRO A 249 -1.63 -2.42 17.18
N PRO A 250 -2.32 -1.96 16.12
CA PRO A 250 -2.16 -2.56 14.79
C PRO A 250 -0.74 -2.51 14.24
N PHE A 251 -0.03 -1.40 14.43
CA PHE A 251 1.38 -1.27 14.02
C PHE A 251 2.28 -2.20 14.83
N LYS A 252 2.02 -2.40 16.14
CA LYS A 252 2.74 -3.40 16.94
C LYS A 252 2.52 -4.82 16.42
N ALA A 253 1.30 -5.15 16.02
CA ALA A 253 0.99 -6.44 15.41
C ALA A 253 1.76 -6.61 14.09
N ALA A 254 1.79 -5.60 13.23
CA ALA A 254 2.55 -5.62 11.98
C ALA A 254 4.07 -5.72 12.19
N MET A 255 4.62 -5.03 13.20
CA MET A 255 6.02 -5.18 13.60
C MET A 255 6.33 -6.62 14.04
N ALA A 256 5.46 -7.22 14.85
CA ALA A 256 5.59 -8.61 15.30
C ALA A 256 5.41 -9.63 14.15
N ALA A 257 4.63 -9.28 13.13
CA ALA A 257 4.50 -10.03 11.89
C ALA A 257 5.75 -9.91 10.98
N GLY A 258 6.65 -8.97 11.29
CA GLY A 258 7.91 -8.78 10.61
C GLY A 258 7.88 -7.74 9.49
N ALA A 259 6.95 -6.78 9.52
CA ALA A 259 6.86 -5.70 8.54
C ALA A 259 8.23 -5.02 8.32
N MET A 260 8.76 -5.13 7.09
CA MET A 260 10.11 -4.66 6.77
C MET A 260 10.25 -3.13 6.73
N SER A 261 9.16 -2.41 6.47
CA SER A 261 9.13 -0.96 6.53
C SER A 261 7.86 -0.38 7.17
N THR A 262 7.93 0.89 7.53
CA THR A 262 6.81 1.74 7.95
C THR A 262 6.82 3.04 7.16
N MET A 263 5.63 3.58 6.88
CA MET A 263 5.48 4.91 6.29
C MET A 263 4.88 5.87 7.30
N GLU A 264 5.39 7.09 7.26
CA GLU A 264 4.94 8.26 8.03
C GLU A 264 3.61 8.83 7.45
N ASN A 265 3.02 9.90 8.01
CA ASN A 265 1.74 10.47 7.55
C ASN A 265 1.69 12.01 7.45
N TYR A 266 0.69 12.52 6.73
CA TYR A 266 0.56 13.95 6.39
C TYR A 266 0.10 14.89 7.51
N ILE A 267 -0.26 14.38 8.69
CA ILE A 267 -0.98 15.19 9.68
C ILE A 267 -0.03 15.84 10.71
N SER A 268 -0.60 16.78 11.46
CA SER A 268 -0.03 17.18 12.74
C SER A 268 -0.74 16.49 13.90
N ILE A 269 0.01 15.99 14.87
CA ILE A 269 -0.53 15.46 16.13
C ILE A 269 -0.28 16.49 17.22
N ASN A 270 -1.36 16.94 17.87
CA ASN A 270 -1.33 17.94 18.93
C ASN A 270 -0.54 19.21 18.53
N GLY A 271 -0.68 19.62 17.26
CA GLY A 271 -0.03 20.81 16.69
C GLY A 271 1.40 20.61 16.19
N VAL A 272 1.94 19.39 16.19
CA VAL A 272 3.28 19.09 15.66
C VAL A 272 3.18 18.14 14.46
N PRO A 273 3.61 18.55 13.24
CA PRO A 273 3.64 17.68 12.05
C PRO A 273 4.39 16.38 12.33
N VAL A 274 3.80 15.24 11.98
CA VAL A 274 4.37 13.92 12.34
C VAL A 274 5.78 13.76 11.75
N ILE A 275 6.02 14.22 10.52
CA ILE A 275 7.32 14.16 9.83
C ILE A 275 8.45 14.88 10.58
N GLY A 276 8.11 15.87 11.42
CA GLY A 276 9.03 16.62 12.29
C GLY A 276 8.85 16.33 13.78
N ASN A 277 8.04 15.33 14.16
CA ASN A 277 7.63 15.06 15.53
C ASN A 277 8.56 14.05 16.24
N HIS A 278 9.47 14.58 17.07
CA HIS A 278 10.41 13.77 17.86
C HIS A 278 9.72 12.76 18.78
N LYS A 279 8.59 13.11 19.38
CA LYS A 279 7.85 12.21 20.29
C LYS A 279 7.34 10.98 19.54
N ILE A 280 6.96 11.13 18.27
CA ILE A 280 6.34 10.06 17.49
C ILE A 280 7.38 9.23 16.75
N LEU A 281 8.23 9.88 15.96
CA LEU A 281 9.12 9.17 15.03
C LEU A 281 10.49 8.81 15.62
N GLN A 282 10.85 9.39 16.76
CA GLN A 282 12.07 9.03 17.48
C GLN A 282 11.74 8.29 18.78
N GLN A 283 11.07 8.94 19.74
CA GLN A 283 10.78 8.32 21.04
C GLN A 283 9.84 7.12 20.89
N LEU A 284 8.66 7.29 20.30
CA LEU A 284 7.72 6.18 20.19
C LEU A 284 8.19 5.10 19.20
N LEU A 285 8.49 5.47 17.95
CA LEU A 285 8.82 4.48 16.90
C LEU A 285 10.17 3.77 17.14
N ARG A 286 11.24 4.52 17.42
CA ARG A 286 12.60 3.97 17.48
C ARG A 286 13.01 3.51 18.86
N GLU A 287 12.56 4.18 19.92
CA GLU A 287 12.98 3.87 21.30
C GLU A 287 11.97 2.96 21.99
N ASP A 288 10.71 3.37 22.13
CA ASP A 288 9.70 2.63 22.89
C ASP A 288 9.24 1.35 22.17
N LEU A 289 8.99 1.45 20.86
CA LEU A 289 8.60 0.31 20.02
C LEU A 289 9.82 -0.47 19.49
N ALA A 290 11.02 0.10 19.59
CA ALA A 290 12.26 -0.48 19.11
C ALA A 290 12.17 -0.97 17.64
N TYR A 291 11.50 -0.20 16.77
CA TYR A 291 11.33 -0.62 15.38
C TYR A 291 12.66 -0.53 14.61
N GLU A 292 13.15 -1.69 14.17
CA GLU A 292 14.43 -1.82 13.46
C GLU A 292 14.30 -1.76 11.93
N GLY A 293 13.09 -1.85 11.39
CA GLY A 293 12.85 -1.77 9.95
C GLY A 293 13.02 -0.36 9.39
N LEU A 294 12.88 -0.24 8.07
CA LEU A 294 13.02 1.03 7.36
C LEU A 294 11.83 1.95 7.65
N ALA A 295 12.08 3.21 7.98
CA ALA A 295 11.03 4.25 8.03
C ALA A 295 11.15 5.21 6.85
N VAL A 296 10.11 5.32 6.04
CA VAL A 296 10.06 6.22 4.88
C VAL A 296 9.06 7.35 5.12
N SER A 297 9.35 8.55 4.64
CA SER A 297 8.35 9.63 4.62
C SER A 297 7.20 9.27 3.68
N ASP A 298 6.02 9.85 3.87
CA ASP A 298 5.04 9.89 2.79
C ASP A 298 5.49 10.91 1.71
N PHE A 299 4.74 10.97 0.62
CA PHE A 299 5.12 11.66 -0.60
C PHE A 299 5.27 13.18 -0.40
N GLY A 300 6.51 13.66 -0.42
CA GLY A 300 6.83 15.09 -0.29
C GLY A 300 6.78 15.63 1.15
N GLU A 301 6.59 14.77 2.17
CA GLU A 301 6.29 15.21 3.53
C GLU A 301 7.41 16.03 4.19
N ILE A 302 8.68 15.75 3.88
CA ILE A 302 9.77 16.60 4.37
C ILE A 302 9.58 18.04 3.87
N GLY A 303 9.18 18.23 2.61
CA GLY A 303 8.87 19.54 2.06
C GLY A 303 7.62 20.18 2.69
N SER A 304 6.61 19.38 3.06
CA SER A 304 5.37 19.83 3.72
C SER A 304 5.62 20.63 4.99
N MET A 305 6.71 20.37 5.73
CA MET A 305 7.10 21.19 6.89
C MET A 305 7.25 22.68 6.54
N ASN A 306 7.70 23.00 5.32
CA ASN A 306 7.78 24.36 4.83
C ASN A 306 6.51 24.82 4.10
N ILE A 307 6.02 24.03 3.15
CA ILE A 307 5.00 24.50 2.20
C ILE A 307 3.58 24.41 2.75
N PHE A 308 3.31 23.47 3.65
CA PHE A 308 1.98 23.21 4.20
C PHE A 308 1.90 23.58 5.69
N HIS A 309 2.71 22.95 6.53
CA HIS A 309 2.65 23.13 7.99
C HIS A 309 3.26 24.45 8.49
N ARG A 310 4.11 25.10 7.69
CA ARG A 310 4.78 26.37 8.03
C ARG A 310 5.62 26.32 9.32
N VAL A 311 6.23 25.16 9.61
CA VAL A 311 7.11 24.96 10.78
C VAL A 311 8.60 25.09 10.46
N ALA A 312 8.97 24.98 9.17
CA ALA A 312 10.33 25.23 8.68
C ALA A 312 10.36 26.47 7.77
N ARG A 313 11.41 27.28 7.88
CA ARG A 313 11.61 28.53 7.12
C ARG A 313 11.82 28.29 5.63
N ASP A 314 12.49 27.20 5.29
CA ASP A 314 12.82 26.77 3.93
C ASP A 314 12.96 25.23 3.87
N SER A 315 13.30 24.71 2.68
CA SER A 315 13.52 23.27 2.46
C SER A 315 14.71 22.73 3.24
N ASP A 316 15.78 23.51 3.39
CA ASP A 316 17.02 23.05 4.03
C ASP A 316 16.81 22.88 5.54
N GLU A 317 16.06 23.79 6.18
CA GLU A 317 15.64 23.63 7.57
C GLU A 317 14.69 22.45 7.75
N ALA A 318 13.78 22.21 6.80
CA ALA A 318 12.89 21.06 6.84
C ALA A 318 13.68 19.74 6.77
N ILE A 319 14.62 19.63 5.84
CA ILE A 319 15.55 18.49 5.72
C ILE A 319 16.31 18.32 7.04
N ARG A 320 16.87 19.39 7.60
CA ARG A 320 17.57 19.34 8.90
C ARG A 320 16.67 18.79 10.01
N PHE A 321 15.40 19.19 10.08
CA PHE A 321 14.48 18.66 11.10
C PHE A 321 14.23 17.15 10.96
N SER A 322 14.17 16.62 9.73
CA SER A 322 14.02 15.17 9.50
C SER A 322 15.17 14.32 10.05
N TYR A 323 16.36 14.90 10.26
CA TYR A 323 17.50 14.20 10.85
C TYR A 323 17.74 14.54 12.31
N THR A 324 17.53 15.80 12.69
CA THR A 324 17.81 16.29 14.05
C THR A 324 16.69 15.99 15.03
N ARG A 325 15.49 15.68 14.53
CA ARG A 325 14.31 15.42 15.38
C ARG A 325 13.76 14.01 15.23
N THR A 326 13.91 13.35 14.09
CA THR A 326 13.16 12.12 13.79
C THR A 326 14.07 10.98 13.32
N GLY A 327 13.54 9.76 13.40
CA GLY A 327 14.18 8.53 12.95
C GLY A 327 13.83 8.11 11.52
N ILE A 328 13.42 9.03 10.64
CA ILE A 328 13.09 8.72 9.24
C ILE A 328 14.35 8.37 8.45
N ASP A 329 14.35 7.24 7.76
CA ASP A 329 15.50 6.75 7.01
C ASP A 329 15.55 7.25 5.59
N MET A 330 14.39 7.33 4.93
CA MET A 330 14.29 7.57 3.50
C MET A 330 13.28 8.68 3.20
N SER A 331 13.66 9.60 2.34
CA SER A 331 12.82 10.68 1.82
C SER A 331 12.15 10.25 0.52
N MET A 332 10.82 10.20 0.52
CA MET A 332 10.01 10.03 -0.68
C MET A 332 9.76 11.39 -1.34
N GLY A 333 10.23 11.58 -2.57
CA GLY A 333 10.14 12.87 -3.25
C GLY A 333 10.05 12.82 -4.77
N TYR A 334 9.84 14.00 -5.36
CA TYR A 334 9.73 14.20 -6.80
C TYR A 334 11.08 14.09 -7.52
N ASP A 335 12.17 14.56 -6.91
CA ASP A 335 13.50 14.67 -7.51
C ASP A 335 14.62 14.62 -6.46
N ALA A 336 15.87 14.79 -6.90
CA ALA A 336 17.05 14.74 -6.05
C ALA A 336 17.35 16.05 -5.29
N SER A 337 16.46 17.04 -5.25
CA SER A 337 16.69 18.29 -4.51
C SER A 337 16.97 18.05 -3.02
N TYR A 338 16.42 16.98 -2.45
CA TYR A 338 16.73 16.48 -1.11
C TYR A 338 18.24 16.26 -0.85
N LEU A 339 18.97 15.78 -1.86
CA LEU A 339 20.41 15.49 -1.74
C LEU A 339 21.23 16.77 -1.55
N ASN A 340 20.79 17.90 -2.11
CA ASN A 340 21.49 19.17 -1.91
C ASN A 340 21.39 19.64 -0.45
N GLY A 341 20.20 19.56 0.15
CA GLY A 341 19.99 19.97 1.53
C GLY A 341 20.67 19.03 2.54
N THR A 342 20.75 17.73 2.24
CA THR A 342 21.49 16.77 3.09
C THR A 342 23.00 16.95 3.00
N LYS A 343 23.53 17.27 1.81
CA LYS A 343 24.93 17.65 1.64
C LYS A 343 25.27 18.91 2.43
N LEU A 344 24.44 19.94 2.33
CA LEU A 344 24.59 21.17 3.11
C LEU A 344 24.58 20.89 4.63
N LEU A 345 23.66 20.03 5.09
CA LEU A 345 23.62 19.63 6.50
C LEU A 345 24.93 18.97 6.94
N LEU A 346 25.50 18.07 6.14
CA LEU A 346 26.78 17.42 6.48
C LEU A 346 27.96 18.37 6.45
N ASP A 347 27.99 19.32 5.52
CA ASP A 347 29.05 20.34 5.46
C ASP A 347 29.04 21.22 6.72
N GLU A 348 27.85 21.53 7.25
CA GLU A 348 27.68 22.35 8.46
C GLU A 348 27.74 21.56 9.78
N SER A 349 27.38 20.28 9.76
CA SER A 349 27.27 19.43 10.95
C SER A 349 27.66 17.97 10.64
N PRO A 350 28.98 17.70 10.44
CA PRO A 350 29.48 16.39 10.02
C PRO A 350 29.14 15.23 10.96
N GLU A 351 28.83 15.51 12.23
CA GLU A 351 28.42 14.52 13.22
C GLU A 351 27.15 13.73 12.82
N TYR A 352 26.30 14.30 11.97
CA TYR A 352 25.09 13.62 11.49
C TYR A 352 25.37 12.51 10.47
N LEU A 353 26.59 12.40 9.94
CA LEU A 353 26.95 11.30 9.05
C LEU A 353 26.74 9.93 9.72
N ALA A 354 27.02 9.83 11.02
CA ALA A 354 26.79 8.60 11.78
C ALA A 354 25.31 8.22 11.80
N ARG A 355 24.41 9.18 12.06
CA ARG A 355 22.96 8.97 11.99
C ARG A 355 22.56 8.52 10.58
N MET A 356 23.03 9.22 9.55
CA MET A 356 22.69 8.90 8.16
C MET A 356 23.17 7.51 7.76
N LYS A 357 24.32 7.06 8.25
CA LYS A 357 24.79 5.67 8.09
C LYS A 357 23.85 4.67 8.76
N GLU A 358 23.33 4.94 9.94
CA GLU A 358 22.32 4.07 10.59
C GLU A 358 21.04 3.93 9.76
N SER A 359 20.63 4.97 9.04
CA SER A 359 19.51 4.89 8.10
C SER A 359 19.87 4.10 6.84
N ALA A 360 21.05 4.35 6.26
CA ALA A 360 21.54 3.58 5.12
C ALA A 360 21.65 2.08 5.44
N LYS A 361 22.06 1.70 6.65
CA LYS A 361 22.12 0.31 7.10
C LYS A 361 20.75 -0.37 7.08
N ARG A 362 19.69 0.29 7.55
CA ARG A 362 18.31 -0.25 7.47
C ARG A 362 17.86 -0.47 6.04
N ILE A 363 18.22 0.46 5.15
CA ILE A 363 17.90 0.38 3.72
C ILE A 363 18.64 -0.78 3.05
N ILE A 364 19.95 -0.90 3.29
CA ILE A 364 20.77 -2.00 2.77
C ILE A 364 20.34 -3.35 3.37
N LYS A 365 20.03 -3.41 4.67
CA LYS A 365 19.47 -4.60 5.34
C LYS A 365 18.19 -5.07 4.66
N MET A 366 17.28 -4.16 4.33
CA MET A 366 16.06 -4.51 3.59
C MET A 366 16.39 -5.07 2.19
N LYS A 367 17.30 -4.43 1.45
CA LYS A 367 17.73 -4.91 0.12
C LYS A 367 18.38 -6.30 0.17
N LEU A 368 19.18 -6.58 1.20
CA LEU A 368 19.78 -7.89 1.45
C LEU A 368 18.72 -8.94 1.80
N LYS A 369 17.77 -8.62 2.69
CA LYS A 369 16.64 -9.51 3.03
C LYS A 369 15.78 -9.86 1.82
N LEU A 370 15.62 -8.91 0.90
CA LEU A 370 14.91 -9.09 -0.37
C LEU A 370 15.76 -9.82 -1.42
N GLY A 371 17.04 -10.12 -1.15
CA GLY A 371 17.93 -10.80 -2.09
C GLY A 371 18.29 -9.98 -3.33
N LEU A 372 18.16 -8.64 -3.29
CA LEU A 372 18.29 -7.79 -4.48
C LEU A 372 19.73 -7.67 -5.01
N PHE A 373 20.73 -8.03 -4.21
CA PHE A 373 22.12 -8.10 -4.67
C PHE A 373 22.36 -9.30 -5.60
N ASP A 374 21.62 -10.40 -5.41
CA ASP A 374 21.74 -11.61 -6.21
C ASP A 374 20.69 -11.69 -7.31
N ASN A 375 19.44 -11.35 -6.98
CA ASN A 375 18.30 -11.32 -7.90
C ASN A 375 17.63 -9.93 -7.86
N PRO A 376 18.15 -8.96 -8.61
CA PRO A 376 17.75 -7.56 -8.51
C PRO A 376 16.35 -7.24 -9.07
N VAL A 377 15.74 -8.17 -9.83
CA VAL A 377 14.38 -8.03 -10.38
C VAL A 377 13.59 -9.32 -10.08
N PRO A 378 12.92 -9.40 -8.92
CA PRO A 378 12.28 -10.64 -8.44
C PRO A 378 11.06 -11.05 -9.27
N GLY A 379 10.49 -12.21 -8.95
CA GLY A 379 9.16 -12.64 -9.41
C GLY A 379 9.05 -13.15 -10.85
N LEU A 380 10.16 -13.45 -11.53
CA LEU A 380 10.10 -14.02 -12.89
C LEU A 380 9.26 -15.32 -12.95
N ASP A 381 9.39 -16.16 -11.93
CA ASP A 381 8.67 -17.44 -11.82
C ASP A 381 7.16 -17.28 -11.54
N ASP A 382 6.73 -16.08 -11.12
CA ASP A 382 5.33 -15.78 -10.82
C ASP A 382 4.57 -15.17 -12.01
N VAL A 383 5.26 -14.77 -13.08
CA VAL A 383 4.63 -14.16 -14.26
C VAL A 383 3.52 -15.03 -14.84
N ALA A 384 3.70 -16.36 -14.84
CA ALA A 384 2.70 -17.30 -15.35
C ALA A 384 1.50 -17.53 -14.39
N LYS A 385 1.60 -17.08 -13.14
CA LYS A 385 0.56 -17.20 -12.12
C LYS A 385 -0.37 -15.99 -12.09
N VAL A 386 0.07 -14.85 -12.61
CA VAL A 386 -0.71 -13.60 -12.56
C VAL A 386 -2.08 -13.78 -13.22
N GLY A 387 -3.13 -13.39 -12.48
CA GLY A 387 -4.52 -13.49 -12.94
C GLY A 387 -5.01 -14.92 -13.17
N ASN A 388 -4.39 -15.92 -12.55
CA ASN A 388 -4.85 -17.31 -12.68
C ASN A 388 -6.24 -17.52 -12.03
N ALA A 389 -6.90 -18.62 -12.41
CA ALA A 389 -8.27 -18.89 -11.98
C ALA A 389 -8.42 -19.10 -10.46
N ASP A 390 -7.41 -19.63 -9.78
CA ASP A 390 -7.44 -19.89 -8.34
C ASP A 390 -7.32 -18.57 -7.55
N ASP A 391 -6.46 -17.66 -8.00
CA ASP A 391 -6.29 -16.33 -7.42
C ASP A 391 -7.57 -15.49 -7.62
N VAL A 392 -8.17 -15.54 -8.81
CA VAL A 392 -9.47 -14.90 -9.10
C VAL A 392 -10.59 -15.50 -8.26
N ALA A 393 -10.61 -16.83 -8.07
CA ALA A 393 -11.59 -17.50 -7.21
C ALA A 393 -11.44 -17.08 -5.75
N THR A 394 -10.21 -16.86 -5.29
CA THR A 394 -9.91 -16.38 -3.93
C THR A 394 -10.41 -14.95 -3.73
N SER A 395 -10.20 -14.06 -4.71
CA SER A 395 -10.78 -12.71 -4.69
C SER A 395 -12.32 -12.74 -4.66
N LEU A 396 -12.94 -13.61 -5.47
CA LEU A 396 -14.39 -13.80 -5.46
C LEU A 396 -14.90 -14.31 -4.11
N GLU A 397 -14.16 -15.18 -3.43
CA GLU A 397 -14.55 -15.67 -2.10
C GLU A 397 -14.46 -14.57 -1.05
N MET A 398 -13.40 -13.76 -1.08
CA MET A 398 -13.31 -12.54 -0.25
C MET A 398 -14.51 -11.62 -0.50
N ALA A 399 -14.88 -11.41 -1.77
CA ALA A 399 -16.03 -10.58 -2.11
C ALA A 399 -17.32 -11.13 -1.49
N ARG A 400 -17.55 -12.45 -1.56
CA ARG A 400 -18.71 -13.12 -0.96
C ARG A 400 -18.76 -13.01 0.56
N GLU A 401 -17.65 -13.30 1.24
CA GLU A 401 -17.60 -13.24 2.70
C GLU A 401 -17.70 -11.80 3.23
N SER A 402 -17.33 -10.80 2.41
CA SER A 402 -17.41 -9.39 2.80
C SER A 402 -18.81 -8.75 2.66
N ILE A 403 -19.81 -9.45 2.08
CA ILE A 403 -21.15 -8.89 1.92
C ILE A 403 -21.90 -8.93 3.25
N VAL A 404 -22.17 -7.74 3.80
CA VAL A 404 -22.96 -7.58 5.03
C VAL A 404 -24.45 -7.43 4.70
N LEU A 405 -25.26 -8.44 5.04
CA LEU A 405 -26.71 -8.37 4.90
C LEU A 405 -27.33 -7.50 6.01
N LEU A 406 -27.56 -6.22 5.72
CA LEU A 406 -28.11 -5.26 6.69
C LEU A 406 -29.61 -5.45 6.95
N GLN A 407 -30.38 -5.86 5.94
CA GLN A 407 -31.83 -6.01 6.04
C GLN A 407 -32.36 -7.09 5.09
N ASN A 408 -33.29 -7.92 5.57
CA ASN A 408 -34.01 -8.90 4.76
C ASN A 408 -35.46 -9.05 5.26
N ASN A 409 -36.28 -8.02 5.03
CA ASN A 409 -37.70 -8.04 5.40
C ASN A 409 -38.42 -9.15 4.62
N ASP A 410 -39.40 -9.78 5.27
CA ASP A 410 -40.24 -10.84 4.68
C ASP A 410 -39.47 -12.02 4.08
N LYS A 411 -38.16 -12.14 4.40
CA LYS A 411 -37.25 -13.15 3.84
C LYS A 411 -37.23 -13.14 2.30
N VAL A 412 -37.20 -11.94 1.70
CA VAL A 412 -37.10 -11.78 0.25
C VAL A 412 -35.85 -12.44 -0.34
N LEU A 413 -34.70 -12.35 0.35
CA LEU A 413 -33.47 -13.01 -0.08
C LEU A 413 -33.38 -14.44 0.50
N PRO A 414 -32.88 -15.42 -0.27
CA PRO A 414 -32.35 -15.30 -1.64
C PRO A 414 -33.43 -15.26 -2.74
N ILE A 415 -33.18 -14.49 -3.80
CA ILE A 415 -34.05 -14.44 -5.00
C ILE A 415 -33.76 -15.66 -5.89
N SER A 416 -34.82 -16.28 -6.42
CA SER A 416 -34.69 -17.39 -7.38
C SER A 416 -34.10 -16.91 -8.72
N PRO A 417 -33.14 -17.62 -9.33
CA PRO A 417 -32.65 -17.31 -10.68
C PRO A 417 -33.74 -17.36 -11.78
N SER A 418 -34.88 -17.99 -11.49
CA SER A 418 -36.04 -18.04 -12.40
C SER A 418 -36.95 -16.83 -12.32
N SER A 419 -36.79 -15.95 -11.31
CA SER A 419 -37.62 -14.77 -11.12
C SER A 419 -37.23 -13.66 -12.08
N SER A 420 -38.20 -12.86 -12.53
CA SER A 420 -37.92 -11.68 -13.34
C SER A 420 -37.39 -10.54 -12.47
N VAL A 421 -36.25 -9.96 -12.86
CA VAL A 421 -35.56 -8.92 -12.12
C VAL A 421 -35.36 -7.70 -13.01
N PHE A 422 -35.73 -6.54 -12.50
CA PHE A 422 -35.31 -5.25 -13.02
C PHE A 422 -34.04 -4.80 -12.28
N LEU A 423 -32.91 -4.74 -12.99
CA LEU A 423 -31.63 -4.25 -12.48
C LEU A 423 -31.44 -2.78 -12.86
N THR A 424 -31.09 -1.94 -11.90
CA THR A 424 -30.86 -0.50 -12.11
C THR A 424 -29.76 0.05 -11.20
N GLY A 425 -29.45 1.34 -11.33
CA GLY A 425 -28.44 2.05 -10.55
C GLY A 425 -27.12 2.24 -11.30
N HIS A 426 -26.41 3.34 -10.99
CA HIS A 426 -25.23 3.77 -11.75
C HIS A 426 -24.03 2.85 -11.60
N SER A 427 -23.97 2.04 -10.54
CA SER A 427 -22.87 1.09 -10.32
C SER A 427 -23.19 -0.33 -10.79
N ALA A 428 -24.39 -0.59 -11.32
CA ALA A 428 -24.80 -1.95 -11.70
C ALA A 428 -23.97 -2.54 -12.86
N HIS A 429 -23.49 -1.71 -13.78
CA HIS A 429 -22.66 -2.14 -14.91
C HIS A 429 -21.35 -1.37 -15.00
N ASP A 430 -20.71 -1.17 -13.85
CA ASP A 430 -19.50 -0.37 -13.72
C ASP A 430 -18.51 -1.09 -12.79
N VAL A 431 -17.52 -1.78 -13.37
CA VAL A 431 -16.46 -2.47 -12.63
C VAL A 431 -15.57 -1.46 -11.93
N GLY A 432 -15.30 -0.33 -12.56
CA GLY A 432 -14.57 0.79 -11.98
C GLY A 432 -15.11 1.23 -10.61
N ASN A 433 -16.41 1.50 -10.53
CA ASN A 433 -17.08 1.85 -9.27
C ASN A 433 -17.05 0.69 -8.25
N GLN A 434 -17.03 -0.57 -8.70
CA GLN A 434 -16.89 -1.71 -7.77
C GLN A 434 -15.47 -1.83 -7.20
N CYS A 435 -14.47 -1.38 -7.95
CA CYS A 435 -13.07 -1.45 -7.57
C CYS A 435 -12.60 -0.25 -6.73
N GLY A 436 -13.16 0.95 -6.95
CA GLY A 436 -12.82 2.14 -6.19
C GLY A 436 -11.46 2.75 -6.54
N GLY A 437 -10.91 3.52 -5.60
CA GLY A 437 -9.58 4.13 -5.72
C GLY A 437 -8.46 3.10 -5.76
N TRP A 438 -7.24 3.52 -6.08
CA TRP A 438 -6.06 2.63 -6.17
C TRP A 438 -6.18 1.49 -7.20
N SER A 439 -7.12 1.61 -8.14
CA SER A 439 -7.36 0.68 -9.23
C SER A 439 -7.05 1.36 -10.56
N VAL A 440 -5.98 0.94 -11.23
CA VAL A 440 -5.41 1.53 -12.46
C VAL A 440 -4.83 2.94 -12.27
N SER A 441 -5.53 3.85 -11.58
CA SER A 441 -5.02 5.17 -11.17
C SER A 441 -5.35 5.49 -9.72
N TRP A 442 -4.76 6.56 -9.19
CA TRP A 442 -4.95 6.97 -7.81
C TRP A 442 -6.43 7.18 -7.41
N PRO A 443 -7.23 8.02 -8.10
CA PRO A 443 -8.65 8.16 -7.79
C PRO A 443 -9.51 6.99 -8.29
N GLY A 444 -8.93 6.03 -9.01
CA GLY A 444 -9.68 5.03 -9.76
C GLY A 444 -10.30 5.59 -11.04
N TYR A 445 -11.06 4.75 -11.74
CA TYR A 445 -11.83 5.12 -12.92
C TYR A 445 -13.21 4.49 -12.88
N GLY A 446 -14.22 5.20 -13.37
CA GLY A 446 -15.52 4.60 -13.67
C GLY A 446 -15.52 3.90 -15.03
N GLY A 447 -16.46 2.99 -15.23
CA GLY A 447 -16.65 2.21 -16.45
C GLY A 447 -15.93 0.86 -16.43
N ASN A 448 -15.90 0.22 -17.60
CA ASN A 448 -15.38 -1.16 -17.76
C ASN A 448 -14.14 -1.23 -18.66
N ASP A 449 -13.84 -0.17 -19.42
CA ASP A 449 -12.85 -0.20 -20.50
C ASP A 449 -11.43 -0.49 -20.01
N LEU A 450 -11.08 0.02 -18.82
CA LEU A 450 -9.75 -0.14 -18.22
C LEU A 450 -9.63 -1.40 -17.34
N LEU A 451 -10.74 -2.11 -17.14
CA LEU A 451 -10.83 -3.34 -16.34
C LEU A 451 -11.52 -4.43 -17.17
N PRO A 452 -10.96 -4.81 -18.34
CA PRO A 452 -11.66 -5.63 -19.34
C PRO A 452 -11.94 -7.07 -18.88
N ASN A 453 -11.23 -7.54 -17.85
CA ASN A 453 -11.42 -8.87 -17.26
C ASN A 453 -12.39 -8.84 -16.06
N GLY A 454 -12.82 -7.65 -15.64
CA GLY A 454 -13.74 -7.49 -14.52
C GLY A 454 -15.16 -7.94 -14.84
N ILE A 455 -15.85 -8.47 -13.83
CA ILE A 455 -17.25 -8.89 -13.95
C ILE A 455 -18.10 -7.91 -13.17
N SER A 456 -18.92 -7.11 -13.86
CA SER A 456 -19.84 -6.21 -13.18
C SER A 456 -21.01 -6.97 -12.54
N VAL A 457 -21.73 -6.33 -11.60
CA VAL A 457 -22.95 -6.91 -11.00
C VAL A 457 -23.95 -7.36 -12.08
N LYS A 458 -24.21 -6.51 -13.08
CA LYS A 458 -25.02 -6.86 -14.26
C LYS A 458 -24.53 -8.12 -14.95
N THR A 459 -23.26 -8.15 -15.35
CA THR A 459 -22.68 -9.30 -16.07
C THR A 459 -22.78 -10.58 -15.23
N GLY A 460 -22.51 -10.51 -13.92
CA GLY A 460 -22.65 -11.64 -13.01
C GLY A 460 -24.09 -12.12 -12.88
N MET A 461 -25.06 -11.21 -12.78
CA MET A 461 -26.48 -11.55 -12.71
C MET A 461 -27.00 -12.15 -14.02
N GLU A 462 -26.60 -11.60 -15.17
CA GLU A 462 -26.94 -12.15 -16.49
C GLU A 462 -26.34 -13.55 -16.68
N ALA A 463 -25.14 -13.81 -16.17
CA ALA A 463 -24.54 -15.15 -16.19
C ALA A 463 -25.33 -16.18 -15.38
N ILE A 464 -26.04 -15.76 -14.32
CA ILE A 464 -26.83 -16.65 -13.44
C ILE A 464 -28.27 -16.81 -13.93
N ALA A 465 -28.93 -15.71 -14.29
CA ALA A 465 -30.38 -15.66 -14.55
C ALA A 465 -30.74 -15.37 -16.02
N GLY A 466 -29.75 -15.13 -16.89
CA GLY A 466 -29.95 -14.94 -18.32
C GLY A 466 -30.92 -13.80 -18.64
N SER A 467 -31.86 -14.07 -19.55
CA SER A 467 -32.87 -13.11 -19.99
C SER A 467 -33.89 -12.69 -18.93
N ASN A 468 -33.85 -13.28 -17.73
CA ASN A 468 -34.72 -12.87 -16.63
C ASN A 468 -34.27 -11.55 -16.00
N VAL A 469 -33.07 -11.06 -16.33
CA VAL A 469 -32.55 -9.76 -15.89
C VAL A 469 -32.78 -8.73 -16.99
N ALA A 470 -33.67 -7.78 -16.74
CA ALA A 470 -33.82 -6.59 -17.56
C ALA A 470 -33.03 -5.44 -16.92
N TYR A 471 -32.17 -4.76 -17.69
CA TYR A 471 -31.32 -3.69 -17.18
C TYR A 471 -31.64 -2.34 -17.80
N PHE A 472 -31.74 -1.31 -16.96
CA PHE A 472 -31.71 0.09 -17.38
C PHE A 472 -31.14 0.96 -16.27
N ASN A 473 -30.13 1.77 -16.60
CA ASN A 473 -29.68 2.84 -15.73
C ASN A 473 -30.08 4.21 -16.31
N GLY A 474 -30.82 4.96 -15.49
CA GLY A 474 -31.19 6.35 -15.77
C GLY A 474 -30.70 7.34 -14.72
N LEU A 475 -29.96 6.85 -13.72
CA LEU A 475 -29.40 7.60 -12.60
C LEU A 475 -27.94 7.96 -12.90
N TYR A 476 -27.60 9.24 -12.80
CA TYR A 476 -26.22 9.70 -12.86
C TYR A 476 -25.57 9.67 -11.48
N VAL A 477 -24.24 9.60 -11.43
CA VAL A 477 -23.45 9.56 -10.19
C VAL A 477 -23.77 10.73 -9.24
N ASN A 478 -24.07 11.91 -9.77
CA ASN A 478 -24.47 13.09 -8.99
C ASN A 478 -25.93 13.03 -8.46
N GLY A 479 -26.60 11.89 -8.57
CA GLY A 479 -27.97 11.67 -8.14
C GLY A 479 -29.05 12.21 -9.10
N SER A 480 -28.66 12.86 -10.20
CA SER A 480 -29.63 13.42 -11.16
C SER A 480 -30.21 12.35 -12.09
N TYR A 481 -31.41 12.60 -12.58
CA TYR A 481 -32.10 11.78 -13.60
C TYR A 481 -33.09 12.66 -14.39
N SER A 482 -33.44 12.24 -15.60
CA SER A 482 -34.50 12.90 -16.38
C SER A 482 -35.88 12.31 -16.08
N GLU A 483 -36.95 13.09 -16.32
CA GLU A 483 -38.33 12.57 -16.19
C GLU A 483 -38.59 11.38 -17.13
N ALA A 484 -37.99 11.39 -18.32
CA ALA A 484 -38.04 10.27 -19.26
C ALA A 484 -37.37 9.02 -18.68
N ASN A 485 -36.17 9.15 -18.10
CA ASN A 485 -35.46 8.06 -17.45
C ASN A 485 -36.27 7.47 -16.29
N MET A 486 -36.87 8.33 -15.45
CA MET A 486 -37.73 7.89 -14.35
C MET A 486 -38.97 7.16 -14.85
N THR A 487 -39.56 7.62 -15.96
CA THR A 487 -40.71 6.96 -16.59
C THR A 487 -40.35 5.56 -17.08
N THR A 488 -39.23 5.43 -17.81
CA THR A 488 -38.72 4.13 -18.28
C THR A 488 -38.42 3.18 -17.13
N ALA A 489 -37.73 3.66 -16.08
CA ALA A 489 -37.42 2.84 -14.91
C ALA A 489 -38.69 2.31 -14.20
N LYS A 490 -39.72 3.16 -14.04
CA LYS A 490 -41.01 2.75 -13.45
C LYS A 490 -41.74 1.72 -14.30
N GLU A 491 -41.72 1.89 -15.61
CA GLU A 491 -42.33 0.92 -16.53
C GLU A 491 -41.65 -0.45 -16.43
N MET A 492 -40.32 -0.50 -16.48
CA MET A 492 -39.57 -1.75 -16.34
C MET A 492 -39.75 -2.40 -14.96
N ALA A 493 -39.73 -1.59 -13.89
CA ALA A 493 -39.99 -2.09 -12.54
C ALA A 493 -41.38 -2.74 -12.41
N SER A 494 -42.40 -2.19 -13.07
CA SER A 494 -43.78 -2.74 -13.03
C SER A 494 -43.93 -4.09 -13.74
N GLN A 495 -42.96 -4.47 -14.57
CA GLN A 495 -42.95 -5.73 -15.32
C GLN A 495 -42.09 -6.82 -14.65
N ALA A 496 -41.33 -6.47 -13.61
CA ALA A 496 -40.45 -7.39 -12.90
C ALA A 496 -41.04 -7.81 -11.55
N GLU A 497 -40.72 -9.03 -11.12
CA GLU A 497 -41.09 -9.54 -9.81
C GLU A 497 -40.25 -8.87 -8.70
N TYR A 498 -38.99 -8.57 -9.00
CA TYR A 498 -38.08 -7.86 -8.10
C TYR A 498 -37.37 -6.70 -8.81
N THR A 499 -37.03 -5.65 -8.05
CA THR A 499 -36.09 -4.61 -8.48
C THR A 499 -34.84 -4.68 -7.62
N ILE A 500 -33.67 -4.72 -8.27
CA ILE A 500 -32.36 -4.62 -7.63
C ILE A 500 -31.74 -3.30 -8.08
N ALA A 501 -31.43 -2.41 -7.14
CA ALA A 501 -30.75 -1.15 -7.40
C ALA A 501 -29.33 -1.20 -6.83
N VAL A 502 -28.33 -1.06 -7.69
CA VAL A 502 -26.90 -1.04 -7.32
C VAL A 502 -26.42 0.40 -7.35
N ILE A 503 -26.28 0.97 -6.15
CA ILE A 503 -25.92 2.37 -5.91
C ILE A 503 -24.83 2.43 -4.85
N GLY A 504 -24.06 3.52 -4.84
CA GLY A 504 -22.99 3.73 -3.88
C GLY A 504 -21.89 4.60 -4.48
N GLU A 505 -20.78 4.64 -3.78
CA GLU A 505 -19.53 5.28 -4.20
C GLU A 505 -18.47 4.21 -4.43
#